data_AF-A0A7S0C037-F1
#
_entry.id   AF-A0A7S0C037-F1
#
_cell.length_a   1.000
_cell.length_b   1.000
_cell.length_c   1.000
_cell.angle_alpha   90.00
_cell.angle_beta   90.00
_cell.angle_gamma   90.00
#
_symmetry.space_group_name_H-M   'P 1'
#
loop_
_entity.id
_entity.type
_entity.pdbx_description
1 polymer ?
#
loop_
_entity_poly.entity_id
_entity_poly.type
_entity_poly.pdbx_seq_one_letter_code
_entity_poly.pdbx_strand_id
1 'polypeptide(L)'
;TTIYRNLTFAELHKHEIKNNDGQIASAEYGNTFTVDTGKFTGRSPKDKWIVKNVGSESESNIDWGNVNQVTSPEVFEELFDKAVAHFNSREECYVFDGFCGANEASQRKIRFVHEMAWQQHFVTNMFIRPDNESQLENFEPDFTVINCCSQVNEEWERMGLNSE
;
A
#
# COMPACT_ATOMS: atom_id res chain seq x y z
N THR A 1 7.16 -11.39 -14.22
CA THR A 1 6.07 -11.01 -13.31
C THR A 1 4.85 -10.57 -14.10
N THR A 2 3.70 -11.17 -13.84
CA THR A 2 2.39 -10.72 -14.31
C THR A 2 1.91 -9.58 -13.42
N ILE A 3 1.48 -8.48 -14.04
CA ILE A 3 1.02 -7.30 -13.29
C ILE A 3 -0.46 -7.08 -13.61
N TYR A 4 -1.32 -7.33 -12.63
CA TYR A 4 -2.75 -7.08 -12.71
C TYR A 4 -3.02 -5.61 -12.37
N ARG A 5 -3.65 -4.85 -13.27
CA ARG A 5 -3.90 -3.41 -13.08
C ARG A 5 -5.39 -3.14 -12.97
N ASN A 6 -5.80 -2.39 -11.95
CA ASN A 6 -7.15 -1.83 -11.81
C ASN A 6 -8.29 -2.84 -12.05
N LEU A 7 -8.07 -4.10 -11.64
CA LEU A 7 -9.07 -5.17 -11.71
C LEU A 7 -10.43 -4.72 -11.15
N THR A 8 -11.49 -5.12 -11.85
CA THR A 8 -12.87 -4.94 -11.42
C THR A 8 -13.18 -5.79 -10.19
N PHE A 9 -14.26 -5.46 -9.46
CA PHE A 9 -14.71 -6.29 -8.33
C PHE A 9 -14.94 -7.76 -8.69
N ALA A 10 -15.45 -8.03 -9.89
CA ALA A 10 -15.70 -9.40 -10.34
C ALA A 10 -14.40 -10.17 -10.60
N GLU A 11 -13.35 -9.49 -11.08
CA GLU A 11 -12.02 -10.08 -11.27
C GLU A 11 -11.32 -10.27 -9.94
N LEU A 12 -11.34 -9.25 -9.07
CA LEU A 12 -10.81 -9.33 -7.71
C LEU A 12 -11.42 -10.50 -6.95
N HIS A 13 -12.74 -10.65 -6.98
CA HIS A 13 -13.41 -11.75 -6.32
C HIS A 13 -12.95 -13.14 -6.80
N LYS A 14 -12.70 -13.30 -8.11
CA LYS A 14 -12.16 -14.56 -8.64
C LYS A 14 -10.75 -14.83 -8.11
N HIS A 15 -9.91 -13.80 -8.05
CA HIS A 15 -8.54 -13.93 -7.56
C HIS A 15 -8.51 -14.20 -6.06
N GLU A 16 -9.32 -13.49 -5.28
CA GLU A 16 -9.50 -13.68 -3.84
C GLU A 16 -9.88 -15.14 -3.50
N ILE A 17 -10.83 -15.73 -4.23
CA ILE A 17 -11.20 -17.14 -4.07
C ILE A 17 -10.07 -18.06 -4.52
N LYS A 18 -9.48 -17.82 -5.69
CA LYS A 18 -8.42 -18.66 -6.26
C LYS A 18 -7.21 -18.72 -5.33
N ASN A 19 -6.85 -17.60 -4.73
CA ASN A 19 -5.67 -17.44 -3.88
C ASN A 19 -5.93 -17.82 -2.42
N ASN A 20 -7.19 -18.12 -2.06
CA ASN A 20 -7.61 -18.41 -0.70
C ASN A 20 -7.26 -17.25 0.26
N ASP A 21 -7.48 -16.01 -0.21
CA ASP A 21 -7.22 -14.77 0.53
C ASP A 21 -8.17 -14.60 1.74
N GLY A 22 -9.27 -15.35 1.77
CA GLY A 22 -10.34 -15.21 2.75
C GLY A 22 -11.52 -16.13 2.45
N GLN A 23 -12.69 -15.77 2.98
CA GLN A 23 -13.92 -16.56 2.87
C GLN A 23 -15.12 -15.68 2.53
N ILE A 24 -16.17 -16.30 1.99
CA ILE A 24 -17.44 -15.62 1.74
C ILE A 24 -18.36 -15.86 2.93
N ALA A 25 -18.79 -14.80 3.59
CA ALA A 25 -19.80 -14.83 4.63
C ALA A 25 -21.15 -14.37 4.08
N SER A 26 -22.22 -15.04 4.50
CA SER A 26 -23.59 -14.57 4.24
C SER A 26 -23.92 -13.41 5.18
N ALA A 27 -24.37 -12.29 4.63
CA ALA A 27 -24.85 -11.14 5.40
C ALA A 27 -26.25 -10.70 4.92
N GLU A 28 -26.91 -9.86 5.72
CA GLU A 28 -28.31 -9.44 5.53
C GLU A 28 -28.59 -8.85 4.14
N TYR A 29 -27.63 -8.08 3.60
CA TYR A 29 -27.77 -7.36 2.33
C TYR A 29 -27.00 -8.01 1.18
N GLY A 30 -26.57 -9.25 1.35
CA GLY A 30 -25.79 -10.00 0.36
C GLY A 30 -24.55 -10.62 0.98
N ASN A 31 -23.86 -11.45 0.18
CA ASN A 31 -22.62 -12.06 0.61
C ASN A 31 -21.50 -11.02 0.65
N THR A 32 -20.59 -11.17 1.60
CA THR A 32 -19.41 -10.31 1.75
C THR A 32 -18.14 -11.16 1.80
N PHE A 33 -17.05 -10.63 1.26
CA PHE A 33 -15.74 -11.27 1.37
C PHE A 33 -15.10 -10.85 2.69
N THR A 34 -14.66 -11.83 3.47
CA THR A 34 -14.07 -11.64 4.80
C THR A 34 -12.63 -12.13 4.78
N VAL A 35 -11.72 -11.34 5.34
CA VAL A 35 -10.29 -11.66 5.45
C VAL A 35 -9.86 -11.66 6.90
N ASP A 36 -8.81 -12.43 7.22
CA ASP A 36 -8.11 -12.37 8.50
C ASP A 36 -6.74 -11.70 8.26
N THR A 37 -6.48 -10.59 8.94
CA THR A 37 -5.21 -9.85 8.83
C THR A 37 -4.11 -10.41 9.74
N GLY A 38 -4.40 -11.51 10.46
CA GLY A 38 -3.46 -12.24 11.29
C GLY A 38 -3.08 -11.47 12.56
N LYS A 39 -1.78 -11.40 12.84
CA LYS A 39 -1.21 -10.77 14.05
C LYS A 39 -1.63 -9.30 14.20
N PHE A 40 -1.83 -8.59 13.09
CA PHE A 40 -2.07 -7.15 13.07
C PHE A 40 -3.54 -6.84 12.82
N THR A 41 -4.31 -6.64 13.89
CA THR A 41 -5.75 -6.29 13.86
C THR A 41 -6.00 -4.78 13.97
N GLY A 42 -4.94 -3.98 13.92
CA GLY A 42 -4.99 -2.54 14.03
C GLY A 42 -3.68 -1.90 13.57
N ARG A 43 -3.57 -0.59 13.76
CA ARG A 43 -2.35 0.16 13.43
C ARG A 43 -1.22 -0.16 14.42
N SER A 44 0.02 -0.02 13.98
CA SER A 44 1.23 -0.08 14.81
C SER A 44 1.91 1.30 14.87
N PRO A 45 1.47 2.22 15.76
CA PRO A 45 1.98 3.60 15.76
C PRO A 45 3.49 3.72 15.99
N LYS A 46 4.07 2.77 16.74
CA LYS A 46 5.52 2.73 17.03
C LYS A 46 6.38 2.33 15.83
N ASP A 47 5.78 1.76 14.80
CA ASP A 47 6.45 1.36 13.56
C ASP A 47 6.20 2.36 12.42
N LYS A 48 5.63 3.54 12.74
CA LYS A 48 5.51 4.64 11.80
C LYS A 48 6.76 5.52 11.87
N TRP A 49 7.41 5.67 10.73
CA TRP A 49 8.62 6.48 10.54
C TRP A 49 8.44 7.47 9.38
N ILE A 50 9.11 8.61 9.45
CA ILE A 50 9.17 9.60 8.38
C ILE A 50 10.64 9.93 8.12
N VAL A 51 11.04 9.88 6.85
CA VAL A 51 12.39 10.18 6.41
C VAL A 51 12.68 11.66 6.63
N LYS A 52 13.80 11.96 7.28
CA LYS A 52 14.28 13.33 7.45
C LYS A 52 15.21 13.71 6.32
N ASN A 53 14.67 14.47 5.36
CA ASN A 53 15.43 15.03 4.25
C ASN A 53 16.13 16.32 4.68
N VAL A 54 17.42 16.24 5.02
CA VAL A 54 18.21 17.37 5.52
C VAL A 54 18.22 18.52 4.51
N GLY A 55 17.92 19.73 4.98
CA GLY A 55 17.87 20.95 4.17
C GLY A 55 16.59 21.13 3.35
N SER A 56 15.62 20.20 3.44
CA SER A 56 14.32 20.33 2.77
C SER A 56 13.31 21.11 3.61
N GLU A 57 12.25 21.61 2.98
CA GLU A 57 11.10 22.20 3.69
C GLU A 57 10.43 21.20 4.64
N SER A 58 10.48 19.90 4.33
CA SER A 58 9.89 18.87 5.19
C SER A 58 10.62 18.76 6.54
N GLU A 59 11.94 18.97 6.56
CA GLU A 59 12.72 18.97 7.81
C GLU A 59 12.21 20.03 8.79
N SER A 60 11.90 21.24 8.30
CA SER A 60 11.48 22.35 9.15
C SER A 60 9.99 22.33 9.50
N ASN A 61 9.15 21.71 8.66
CA ASN A 61 7.69 21.84 8.75
C ASN A 61 7.00 20.62 9.38
N ILE A 62 7.68 19.47 9.48
CA ILE A 62 7.12 18.30 10.17
C ILE A 62 7.18 18.51 11.70
N ASP A 63 6.06 18.21 12.37
CA ASP A 63 5.98 18.16 13.82
C ASP A 63 6.65 16.88 14.35
N TRP A 64 7.98 16.93 14.50
CA TRP A 64 8.79 15.78 14.92
C TRP A 64 8.53 15.38 16.37
N GLY A 65 8.43 14.07 16.63
CA GLY A 65 8.25 13.54 17.98
C GLY A 65 7.87 12.07 17.99
N ASN A 66 7.29 11.59 19.09
CA ASN A 66 6.91 10.17 19.24
C ASN A 66 5.85 9.70 18.23
N VAL A 67 5.09 10.62 17.62
CA VAL A 67 4.08 10.32 16.59
C VAL A 67 4.68 10.34 15.17
N ASN A 68 5.57 11.30 14.91
CA ASN A 68 6.28 11.45 13.65
C ASN A 68 7.76 11.15 13.92
N GLN A 69 8.06 9.87 14.06
CA GLN A 69 9.39 9.40 14.41
C GLN A 69 10.32 9.55 13.21
N VAL A 70 11.57 9.87 13.50
CA VAL A 70 12.58 10.20 12.49
C VAL A 70 13.31 8.94 12.02
N THR A 71 13.44 8.77 10.71
CA THR A 71 14.41 7.82 10.13
C THR A 71 15.29 8.53 9.09
N SER A 72 16.37 7.88 8.67
CA SER A 72 17.31 8.45 7.71
C SER A 72 16.99 8.04 6.27
N PRO A 73 17.44 8.81 5.26
CA PRO A 73 17.32 8.41 3.86
C PRO A 73 17.96 7.06 3.56
N GLU A 74 19.08 6.73 4.21
CA GLU A 74 19.81 5.47 4.01
C GLU A 74 18.98 4.27 4.48
N VAL A 75 18.35 4.38 5.66
CA VAL A 75 17.45 3.32 6.15
C VAL A 75 16.26 3.13 5.22
N PHE A 76 15.68 4.22 4.71
CA PHE A 76 14.60 4.13 3.74
C PHE A 76 15.05 3.46 2.45
N GLU A 77 16.20 3.83 1.90
CA GLU A 77 16.74 3.25 0.67
C GLU A 77 16.97 1.74 0.83
N GLU A 78 17.57 1.30 1.94
CA GLU A 78 17.77 -0.13 2.23
C GLU A 78 16.43 -0.89 2.30
N LEU A 79 15.40 -0.32 2.91
CA LEU A 79 14.06 -0.92 2.97
C LEU A 79 13.35 -0.90 1.60
N PHE A 80 13.53 0.17 0.84
CA PHE A 80 12.98 0.33 -0.50
C PHE A 80 13.59 -0.68 -1.47
N ASP A 81 14.90 -0.89 -1.41
CA ASP A 81 15.60 -1.91 -2.19
C ASP A 81 15.09 -3.32 -1.87
N LYS A 82 14.84 -3.63 -0.59
CA LYS A 82 14.20 -4.90 -0.18
C LYS A 82 12.81 -5.04 -0.78
N ALA A 83 11.99 -3.98 -0.74
CA ALA A 83 10.66 -3.97 -1.33
C ALA A 83 10.70 -4.19 -2.85
N VAL A 84 11.61 -3.52 -3.56
CA VAL A 84 11.82 -3.67 -5.01
C VAL A 84 12.30 -5.08 -5.35
N ALA A 85 13.29 -5.59 -4.63
CA ALA A 85 13.79 -6.95 -4.82
C ALA A 85 12.69 -8.00 -4.63
N HIS A 86 11.86 -7.83 -3.60
CA HIS A 86 10.71 -8.69 -3.34
C HIS A 86 9.77 -8.72 -4.55
N PHE A 87 9.28 -7.57 -5.00
CA PHE A 87 8.34 -7.52 -6.14
C PHE A 87 8.96 -8.01 -7.46
N ASN A 88 10.27 -7.82 -7.66
CA ASN A 88 10.98 -8.36 -8.83
C ASN A 88 11.10 -9.89 -8.79
N SER A 89 11.07 -10.51 -7.60
CA SER A 89 11.10 -11.97 -7.44
C SER A 89 9.72 -12.63 -7.61
N ARG A 90 8.63 -11.86 -7.53
CA ARG A 90 7.27 -12.40 -7.57
C ARG A 90 6.83 -12.78 -8.98
N GLU A 91 6.04 -13.85 -9.06
CA GLU A 91 5.37 -14.25 -10.29
C GLU A 91 4.23 -13.30 -10.67
N GLU A 92 3.49 -12.82 -9.67
CA GLU A 92 2.37 -11.88 -9.83
C GLU A 92 2.36 -10.77 -8.78
N CYS A 93 1.85 -9.60 -9.19
CA CYS A 93 1.49 -8.51 -8.31
C CYS A 93 0.27 -7.75 -8.84
N TYR A 94 -0.29 -6.92 -7.97
CA TYR A 94 -1.50 -6.16 -8.23
C TYR A 94 -1.19 -4.66 -8.10
N VAL A 95 -1.74 -3.86 -9.00
CA VAL A 95 -1.55 -2.41 -9.06
C VAL A 95 -2.90 -1.72 -9.17
N PHE A 96 -3.12 -0.72 -8.32
CA PHE A 96 -4.27 0.15 -8.40
C PHE A 96 -3.81 1.60 -8.56
N ASP A 97 -4.25 2.21 -9.66
CA ASP A 97 -4.15 3.65 -9.89
C ASP A 97 -5.50 4.32 -9.62
N GLY A 98 -5.51 5.36 -8.80
CA GLY A 98 -6.72 6.10 -8.45
C GLY A 98 -6.41 7.44 -7.83
N PHE A 99 -7.40 7.99 -7.14
CA PHE A 99 -7.33 9.36 -6.67
C PHE A 99 -7.65 9.51 -5.17
N CYS A 100 -6.98 10.46 -4.54
CA CYS A 100 -7.25 10.89 -3.17
C CYS A 100 -7.66 12.36 -3.17
N GLY A 101 -8.81 12.66 -2.55
CA GLY A 101 -9.43 13.98 -2.56
C GLY A 101 -10.39 14.17 -3.75
N ALA A 102 -11.61 14.61 -3.47
CA ALA A 102 -12.67 14.73 -4.48
C ALA A 102 -12.61 16.02 -5.30
N ASN A 103 -11.94 17.06 -4.80
CA ASN A 103 -11.79 18.31 -5.53
C ASN A 103 -10.59 18.22 -6.47
N GLU A 104 -10.84 18.34 -7.78
CA GLU A 104 -9.81 18.26 -8.82
C GLU A 104 -8.60 19.19 -8.57
N ALA A 105 -8.82 20.38 -7.99
CA ALA A 105 -7.76 21.35 -7.75
C ALA A 105 -6.74 20.91 -6.69
N SER A 106 -7.10 19.99 -5.81
CA SER A 106 -6.23 19.44 -4.76
C SER A 106 -6.12 17.92 -4.77
N GLN A 107 -6.75 17.28 -5.76
CA GLN A 107 -6.73 15.85 -5.95
C GLN A 107 -5.32 15.36 -6.23
N ARG A 108 -4.98 14.20 -5.69
CA ARG A 108 -3.70 13.53 -5.89
C ARG A 108 -3.90 12.21 -6.60
N LYS A 109 -3.05 11.95 -7.59
CA LYS A 109 -2.89 10.65 -8.25
C LYS A 109 -2.08 9.74 -7.32
N ILE A 110 -2.65 8.60 -6.95
CA ILE A 110 -2.00 7.64 -6.07
C ILE A 110 -1.91 6.28 -6.75
N ARG A 111 -0.74 5.67 -6.68
CA ARG A 111 -0.49 4.29 -7.13
C ARG A 111 -0.28 3.39 -5.93
N PHE A 112 -0.98 2.28 -5.89
CA PHE A 112 -0.74 1.21 -4.93
C PHE A 112 -0.14 0.00 -5.64
N VAL A 113 0.86 -0.61 -5.01
CA VAL A 113 1.44 -1.89 -5.42
C VAL A 113 1.32 -2.83 -4.24
N HIS A 114 0.63 -3.96 -4.41
CA HIS A 114 0.38 -4.91 -3.33
C HIS A 114 0.43 -6.36 -3.83
N GLU A 115 0.61 -7.27 -2.89
CA GLU A 115 0.87 -8.69 -3.16
C GLU A 115 -0.40 -9.52 -3.30
N MET A 116 -1.48 -9.12 -2.63
CA MET A 116 -2.71 -9.90 -2.51
C MET A 116 -3.89 -9.19 -3.19
N ALA A 117 -4.87 -9.96 -3.68
CA ALA A 117 -6.01 -9.41 -4.40
C ALA A 117 -6.93 -8.62 -3.45
N TRP A 118 -7.16 -9.13 -2.24
CA TRP A 118 -7.98 -8.43 -1.24
C TRP A 118 -7.42 -7.06 -0.85
N GLN A 119 -6.10 -6.86 -0.95
CA GLN A 119 -5.47 -5.55 -0.70
C GLN A 119 -5.83 -4.54 -1.80
N GLN A 120 -5.93 -5.01 -3.06
CA GLN A 120 -6.46 -4.18 -4.14
C GLN A 120 -7.93 -3.85 -3.92
N HIS A 121 -8.72 -4.85 -3.51
CA HIS A 121 -10.14 -4.64 -3.21
C HIS A 121 -10.30 -3.58 -2.13
N PHE A 122 -9.51 -3.63 -1.06
CA PHE A 122 -9.51 -2.61 -0.02
C PHE A 122 -9.28 -1.20 -0.60
N VAL A 123 -8.21 -0.97 -1.37
CA VAL A 123 -7.94 0.37 -1.92
C VAL A 123 -8.96 0.79 -2.99
N THR A 124 -9.55 -0.16 -3.71
CA THR A 124 -10.61 0.07 -4.70
C THR A 124 -11.92 0.54 -4.02
N ASN A 125 -12.15 0.16 -2.76
CA ASN A 125 -13.24 0.66 -1.93
C ASN A 125 -12.93 2.02 -1.29
N MET A 126 -11.70 2.22 -0.84
CA MET A 126 -11.33 3.38 -0.01
C MET A 126 -10.97 4.64 -0.81
N PHE A 127 -10.50 4.49 -2.05
CA PHE A 127 -10.05 5.59 -2.90
C PHE A 127 -11.03 5.87 -4.03
N ILE A 128 -10.91 7.08 -4.61
CA ILE A 128 -11.72 7.46 -5.77
C ILE A 128 -11.18 6.70 -6.98
N ARG A 129 -12.05 5.94 -7.62
CA ARG A 129 -11.73 5.18 -8.82
C ARG A 129 -11.72 6.10 -10.03
N PRO A 130 -10.90 5.82 -11.05
CA PRO A 130 -11.08 6.41 -12.37
C PRO A 130 -12.47 6.09 -12.91
N ASP A 131 -13.12 7.08 -13.52
CA ASP A 131 -14.43 6.95 -14.15
C ASP A 131 -14.33 6.24 -15.51
N ASN A 132 -13.16 6.32 -16.16
CA ASN A 132 -12.90 5.73 -17.46
C ASN A 132 -11.40 5.44 -17.67
N GLU A 133 -11.09 4.66 -18.72
CA GLU A 133 -9.72 4.27 -19.04
C GLU A 133 -8.82 5.44 -19.44
N SER A 134 -9.37 6.54 -20.00
CA SER A 134 -8.53 7.68 -20.41
C SER A 134 -7.93 8.43 -19.24
N GLN A 135 -8.53 8.36 -18.04
CA GLN A 135 -7.92 8.86 -16.81
C GLN A 135 -6.69 8.04 -16.36
N LEU A 136 -6.54 6.82 -16.89
CA LEU A 136 -5.39 5.94 -16.63
C LEU A 136 -4.33 6.02 -17.73
N GLU A 137 -4.62 6.63 -18.88
CA GLU A 137 -3.64 6.85 -19.94
C GLU A 137 -2.51 7.75 -19.44
N ASN A 138 -1.27 7.26 -19.55
CA ASN A 138 -0.07 7.97 -19.07
C ASN A 138 -0.18 8.40 -17.59
N PHE A 139 -0.77 7.54 -16.74
CA PHE A 139 -0.92 7.82 -15.31
C PHE A 139 0.44 7.92 -14.60
N GLU A 140 0.83 9.15 -14.29
CA GLU A 140 1.97 9.48 -13.43
C GLU A 140 1.49 9.78 -12.00
N PRO A 141 1.82 8.92 -11.02
CA PRO A 141 1.37 9.10 -9.64
C PRO A 141 2.13 10.23 -8.93
N ASP A 142 1.42 11.04 -8.15
CA ASP A 142 2.02 11.99 -7.19
C ASP A 142 2.62 11.25 -5.97
N PHE A 143 2.04 10.10 -5.64
CA PHE A 143 2.47 9.28 -4.51
C PHE A 143 2.32 7.79 -4.83
N THR A 144 3.30 6.98 -4.43
CA THR A 144 3.25 5.52 -4.58
C THR A 144 3.31 4.85 -3.22
N VAL A 145 2.39 3.91 -2.98
CA VAL A 145 2.35 3.08 -1.79
C VAL A 145 2.73 1.65 -2.19
N ILE A 146 3.77 1.13 -1.59
CA ILE A 146 4.25 -0.24 -1.81
C ILE A 146 3.95 -1.05 -0.56
N ASN A 147 3.08 -2.05 -0.67
CA ASN A 147 2.67 -2.91 0.42
C ASN A 147 3.38 -4.26 0.33
N CYS A 148 4.44 -4.42 1.11
CA CYS A 148 5.24 -5.65 1.25
C CYS A 148 4.89 -6.42 2.52
N CYS A 149 3.61 -6.62 2.84
CA CYS A 149 3.18 -7.14 4.15
C CYS A 149 3.70 -8.54 4.50
N SER A 150 4.19 -9.32 3.53
CA SER A 150 4.80 -10.63 3.78
C SER A 150 6.27 -10.56 4.20
N GLN A 151 6.90 -9.39 4.03
CA GLN A 151 8.32 -9.18 4.28
C GLN A 151 8.54 -8.74 5.73
N VAL A 152 9.68 -9.18 6.27
CA VAL A 152 10.14 -8.90 7.62
C VAL A 152 11.56 -8.34 7.53
N ASN A 153 11.84 -7.27 8.26
CA ASN A 153 13.16 -6.66 8.30
C ASN A 153 13.97 -7.15 9.50
N GLU A 154 14.69 -8.25 9.34
CA GLU A 154 15.56 -8.84 10.38
C GLU A 154 16.66 -7.89 10.90
N GLU A 155 16.97 -6.82 10.17
CA GLU A 155 18.01 -5.84 10.52
C GLU A 155 17.46 -4.60 11.25
N TRP A 156 16.21 -4.64 11.69
CA TRP A 156 15.53 -3.51 12.31
C TRP A 156 16.28 -2.92 13.51
N GLU A 157 16.90 -3.75 14.35
CA GLU A 157 17.69 -3.31 15.51
C GLU A 157 18.92 -2.51 15.06
N ARG A 158 19.63 -2.98 14.02
CA ARG A 158 20.79 -2.27 13.44
C ARG A 158 20.37 -0.91 12.89
N MET A 159 19.18 -0.85 12.30
CA MET A 159 18.60 0.37 11.72
C MET A 159 17.98 1.30 12.78
N GLY A 160 17.92 0.89 14.05
CA GLY A 160 17.31 1.68 15.12
C GLY A 160 15.78 1.82 15.02
N LEU A 161 15.12 0.86 14.35
CA LEU A 161 13.66 0.81 14.24
C LEU A 161 13.04 0.18 15.51
N ASN A 162 11.71 0.13 15.58
CA ASN A 162 11.00 -0.40 16.76
C ASN A 162 10.75 -1.92 16.69
N SER A 163 10.51 -2.47 15.50
CA SER A 163 10.39 -3.91 15.27
C SER A 163 10.82 -4.30 13.86
N GLU A 164 10.86 -5.61 13.64
CA GLU A 164 11.00 -6.28 12.35
C GLU A 164 9.95 -5.85 11.32
#